data_AF-A0A1G3V750-F1
#
_entry.id   AF-A0A1G3V750-F1
#
_cell.length_a   1.000
_cell.length_b   1.000
_cell.length_c   1.000
_cell.angle_alpha   90.00
_cell.angle_beta   90.00
_cell.angle_gamma   90.00
#
_symmetry.space_group_name_H-M   'P 1'
#
loop_
_entity.id
_entity.type
_entity.pdbx_description
1 polymer ?
#
loop_
_entity_poly.entity_id
_entity_poly.type
_entity_poly.pdbx_seq_one_letter_code
_entity_poly.pdbx_strand_id
1 'polypeptide(L)' 'MAKERFEEALEKLEEIVRKMEEGEMTLEESLKAFEEGVKLSRLCAKKLDEADR' A
#
# COMPACT_ATOMS: atom_id res chain seq x y z
N MET A 1 3.94 -9.99 -15.01
CA MET A 1 4.95 -8.96 -14.67
C MET A 1 4.32 -7.65 -14.17
N ALA A 2 3.81 -6.74 -15.02
CA ALA A 2 3.31 -5.42 -14.54
C ALA A 2 2.00 -5.52 -13.75
N LYS A 3 1.08 -6.40 -14.18
CA LYS A 3 -0.18 -6.69 -13.49
C LYS A 3 0.04 -7.36 -12.12
N GLU A 4 0.89 -8.40 -12.09
CA GLU A 4 1.27 -9.07 -10.83
C GLU A 4 1.86 -8.09 -9.82
N ARG A 5 2.74 -7.17 -10.26
CA ARG A 5 3.30 -6.12 -9.38
C ARG A 5 2.28 -5.13 -8.84
N PHE A 6 1.17 -4.89 -9.57
CA PHE A 6 0.08 -4.05 -9.08
C PHE A 6 -0.75 -4.79 -8.02
N GLU A 7 -1.15 -6.02 -8.33
CA GLU A 7 -1.93 -6.86 -7.41
C GLU A 7 -1.16 -7.12 -6.10
N GLU A 8 0.14 -7.41 -6.17
CA GLU A 8 1.01 -7.54 -4.98
C GLU A 8 1.12 -6.25 -4.17
N ALA A 9 1.19 -5.09 -4.84
CA ALA A 9 1.27 -3.80 -4.14
C ALA A 9 -0.05 -3.43 -3.47
N LEU A 10 -1.17 -3.77 -4.11
CA LEU A 10 -2.51 -3.55 -3.58
C LEU A 10 -2.77 -4.44 -2.37
N GLU A 11 -2.44 -5.73 -2.45
CA GLU A 11 -2.59 -6.68 -1.34
C GLU A 11 -1.79 -6.23 -0.10
N LYS A 12 -0.54 -5.81 -0.30
CA LYS A 12 0.29 -5.26 0.80
C LYS A 12 -0.31 -3.99 1.41
N LEU A 13 -0.91 -3.12 0.59
CA LEU A 13 -1.57 -1.91 1.07
C LEU A 13 -2.79 -2.27 1.93
N GLU A 14 -3.60 -3.24 1.49
CA GLU A 14 -4.76 -3.73 2.25
C GLU A 14 -4.37 -4.39 3.58
N GLU A 15 -3.26 -5.13 3.61
CA GLU A 15 -2.71 -5.66 4.86
C GLU A 15 -2.26 -4.57 5.82
N ILE A 16 -1.59 -3.53 5.31
CA ILE A 16 -1.15 -2.38 6.12
C ILE A 16 -2.36 -1.67 6.72
N VAL A 17 -3.38 -1.39 5.91
CA VAL A 17 -4.61 -0.74 6.38
C VAL A 17 -5.29 -1.58 7.47
N ARG A 18 -5.44 -2.89 7.27
CA ARG A 18 -6.00 -3.79 8.29
C ARG A 18 -5.24 -3.72 9.61
N LYS A 19 -3.91 -3.81 9.58
CA LYS A 19 -3.07 -3.73 10.79
C LYS A 19 -3.19 -2.37 11.49
N MET A 20 -3.32 -1.28 10.73
CA MET A 20 -3.55 0.04 11.30
C MET A 20 -4.94 0.16 11.94
N GLU A 21 -5.97 -0.48 11.38
CA GLU A 21 -7.33 -0.51 11.92
C GLU A 21 -7.48 -1.38 13.17
N GLU A 22 -6.67 -2.44 13.30
CA GLU A 22 -6.60 -3.29 14.51
C GLU A 22 -6.14 -2.51 15.75
N GLY A 23 -5.35 -1.45 15.56
CA GLY A 23 -4.98 -0.52 16.64
C GLY A 23 -3.96 -1.06 17.65
N GLU A 24 -3.35 -2.21 17.37
CA GLU A 24 -2.34 -2.84 18.25
C GLU A 24 -0.91 -2.31 18.01
N MET A 25 -0.74 -1.42 17.02
CA MET A 25 0.57 -0.90 16.62
C MET A 25 1.06 0.19 17.57
N THR A 26 2.36 0.19 17.88
CA THR A 26 3.00 1.35 18.52
C THR A 26 3.00 2.56 17.58
N LEU A 27 3.25 3.76 18.12
CA LEU A 27 3.36 4.97 17.30
C LEU A 27 4.46 4.85 16.23
N GLU A 28 5.61 4.28 16.56
CA GLU A 28 6.71 4.11 15.60
C GLU A 28 6.34 3.14 14.48
N GLU A 29 5.69 2.01 14.82
CA GLU A 29 5.19 1.07 13.82
C GLU A 29 4.11 1.70 12.94
N SER A 30 3.20 2.47 13.55
CA SER A 30 2.15 3.19 12.82
C SER A 30 2.72 4.19 11.82
N LEU A 31 3.79 4.90 12.18
CA LEU A 31 4.48 5.83 11.27
C LEU A 31 5.16 5.09 10.11
N LYS A 32 5.82 3.96 10.38
CA LYS A 32 6.42 3.11 9.33
C LYS A 32 5.37 2.53 8.39
N ALA A 33 4.28 2.02 8.94
CA ALA A 33 3.14 1.49 8.20
C ALA A 33 2.51 2.57 7.31
N PHE A 34 2.33 3.78 7.85
CA PHE A 34 1.80 4.90 7.09
C PHE A 34 2.72 5.30 5.93
N GLU A 35 4.04 5.44 6.16
CA GLU A 35 4.98 5.75 5.08
C GLU A 35 4.95 4.71 3.96
N GLU A 36 4.91 3.42 4.33
CA GLU A 36 4.85 2.33 3.35
C GLU A 36 3.52 2.33 2.60
N GLY A 37 2.40 2.52 3.30
CA GLY A 37 1.08 2.64 2.70
C GLY A 37 0.99 3.79 1.68
N VAL A 38 1.58 4.95 2.00
CA VAL A 38 1.64 6.09 1.07
C VAL A 38 2.48 5.76 -0.18
N LYS A 39 3.59 5.04 -0.03
CA LYS A 39 4.42 4.60 -1.18
C LYS A 39 3.66 3.63 -2.07
N LEU A 40 3.01 2.62 -1.49
CA LEU A 40 2.22 1.63 -2.23
C LEU A 40 1.03 2.25 -2.93
N SER A 41 0.31 3.17 -2.27
CA SER A 41 -0.81 3.91 -2.88
C SER A 41 -0.36 4.70 -4.11
N ARG A 42 0.77 5.41 -4.03
CA ARG A 42 1.35 6.13 -5.19
C ARG A 42 1.78 5.20 -6.31
N LEU A 43 2.34 4.04 -5.98
CA LEU A 43 2.72 3.02 -6.95
C LEU A 43 1.48 2.50 -7.70
N CYS A 44 0.41 2.18 -6.97
CA CYS A 44 -0.84 1.72 -7.54
C CYS A 44 -1.46 2.78 -8.46
N ALA A 45 -1.56 4.03 -8.00
CA ALA A 45 -2.08 5.13 -8.81
C ALA A 45 -1.28 5.31 -10.12
N LYS A 46 0.06 5.30 -10.05
CA LYS A 46 0.91 5.40 -11.23
C LYS A 46 0.69 4.25 -12.22
N LYS A 47 0.45 3.03 -11.72
CA LYS A 47 0.21 1.85 -12.57
C LYS A 47 -1.15 1.91 -13.27
N LEU A 48 -2.16 2.45 -12.59
CA LEU A 48 -3.47 2.72 -13.20
C LEU A 48 -3.35 3.81 -14.28
N ASP A 49 -2.67 4.91 -13.99
CA ASP A 49 -2.41 5.98 -14.96
C ASP A 49 -1.63 5.49 -16.20
N GLU A 50 -0.71 4.54 -16.02
CA GLU A 50 0.02 3.89 -17.13
C GLU A 50 -0.87 2.97 -17.96
N ALA A 51 -1.91 2.36 -17.38
CA ALA A 51 -2.82 1.44 -18.05
C ALA A 51 -3.97 2.14 -18.78
N ASP A 52 -4.37 3.33 -18.31
CA ASP A 52 -5.42 4.16 -18.93
C ASP A 52 -4.94 4.94 -20.17
N ARG A 53 -3.63 4.90 -20.48
CA ARG A 53 -3.01 5.54 -21.66
C ARG A 53 -2.80 4.55 -22.80
#